data_AF-A0AAW6IZV9-F1
#
_entry.id   AF-A0AAW6IZV9-F1
#
_cell.length_a   1.000
_cell.length_b   1.000
_cell.length_c   1.000
_cell.angle_alpha   90.00
_cell.angle_beta   90.00
_cell.angle_gamma   90.00
#
_symmetry.space_group_name_H-M   'P 1'
#
loop_
_entity.id
_entity.type
_entity.pdbx_description
1 polymer ?
#
loop_
_entity_poly.entity_id
_entity_poly.type
_entity_poly.pdbx_seq_one_letter_code
_entity_poly.pdbx_strand_id
1 'polypeptide(L)'
;MNKKEFINQINSLYSLAWSLTVNVSSLLDQVGIPPHRVFSEKAVEHFFFFLNNPPKKNDQVTLIENDVSTYINELCVINTKFITSIDDVVTQSLLVESQEKNKKSILFGFFKSSKWSDCANVRFDKVICPVYEATLCKN
;
A
#
# COMPACT_ATOMS: atom_id res chain seq x y z
N MET A 1 19.86 29.64 -11.54
CA MET A 1 18.85 28.78 -12.17
C MET A 1 18.04 29.63 -13.14
N ASN A 2 17.95 29.22 -14.40
CA ASN A 2 17.14 29.93 -15.40
C ASN A 2 15.67 29.47 -15.34
N LYS A 3 14.76 30.24 -15.96
CA LYS A 3 13.32 29.96 -15.96
C LYS A 3 12.99 28.55 -16.48
N LYS A 4 13.73 28.07 -17.50
CA LYS A 4 13.52 26.75 -18.10
C LYS A 4 13.89 25.62 -17.13
N GLU A 5 15.01 25.74 -16.45
CA GLU A 5 15.46 24.79 -15.42
C GLU A 5 14.44 24.69 -14.27
N PHE A 6 13.93 25.84 -13.81
CA PHE A 6 12.91 25.88 -12.76
C PHE A 6 11.62 25.17 -13.18
N ILE A 7 11.10 25.47 -14.38
CA ILE A 7 9.90 24.82 -14.93
C ILE A 7 10.10 23.30 -15.05
N ASN A 8 11.28 22.88 -15.54
CA ASN A 8 11.60 21.46 -15.65
C ASN A 8 11.63 20.76 -14.28
N GLN A 9 12.15 21.41 -13.25
CA GLN A 9 12.17 20.85 -11.90
C GLN A 9 10.74 20.68 -11.34
N ILE A 10 9.88 21.69 -11.49
CA ILE A 10 8.47 21.60 -11.04
C ILE A 10 7.76 20.47 -11.78
N ASN A 11 7.87 20.41 -13.10
CA ASN A 11 7.22 19.38 -13.90
C ASN A 11 7.74 17.97 -13.56
N SER A 12 9.03 17.83 -13.24
CA SER A 12 9.62 16.57 -12.80
C SER A 12 9.08 16.15 -11.43
N LEU A 13 8.97 17.08 -10.48
CA LEU A 13 8.40 16.81 -9.15
C LEU A 13 6.92 16.42 -9.24
N TYR A 14 6.15 17.12 -10.06
CA TYR A 14 4.75 16.79 -10.33
C TYR A 14 4.61 15.39 -10.92
N SER A 15 5.43 15.07 -11.93
CA SER A 15 5.41 13.76 -12.59
C SER A 15 5.80 12.63 -11.63
N LEU A 16 6.76 12.88 -10.73
CA LEU A 16 7.13 11.95 -9.68
C LEU A 16 5.97 11.70 -8.71
N ALA A 17 5.37 12.77 -8.17
CA ALA A 17 4.23 12.67 -7.26
C ALA A 17 3.07 11.89 -7.90
N TRP A 18 2.74 12.22 -9.15
CA TRP A 18 1.70 11.50 -9.89
C TRP A 18 2.02 10.02 -10.10
N SER A 19 3.23 9.70 -10.55
CA SER A 19 3.66 8.31 -10.79
C SER A 19 3.58 7.47 -9.51
N LEU A 20 4.06 8.01 -8.39
CA LEU A 20 3.97 7.35 -7.08
C LEU A 20 2.51 7.21 -6.62
N THR A 21 1.67 8.22 -6.86
CA THR A 21 0.22 8.16 -6.55
C THR A 21 -0.45 7.00 -7.26
N VAL A 22 -0.23 6.88 -8.57
CA VAL A 22 -0.81 5.81 -9.40
C VAL A 22 -0.31 4.43 -8.94
N ASN A 23 0.97 4.32 -8.61
CA ASN A 23 1.53 3.08 -8.08
C ASN A 23 0.85 2.68 -6.76
N VAL A 24 0.83 3.58 -5.78
CA VAL A 24 0.21 3.31 -4.47
C VAL A 24 -1.30 3.04 -4.61
N SER A 25 -2.00 3.75 -5.50
CA SER A 25 -3.41 3.48 -5.79
C SER A 25 -3.61 2.05 -6.28
N SER A 26 -2.80 1.61 -7.24
CA SER A 26 -2.88 0.24 -7.77
C SER A 26 -2.60 -0.81 -6.70
N LEU A 27 -1.64 -0.58 -5.82
CA LEU A 27 -1.34 -1.47 -4.69
C LEU A 27 -2.50 -1.55 -3.70
N LEU A 28 -3.09 -0.40 -3.35
CA LEU A 28 -4.25 -0.32 -2.45
C LEU A 28 -5.47 -1.05 -3.01
N ASP A 29 -5.75 -0.90 -4.31
CA ASP A 29 -6.83 -1.59 -4.99
C ASP A 29 -6.61 -3.12 -5.00
N GLN A 30 -5.37 -3.57 -5.23
CA GLN A 30 -5.03 -5.00 -5.23
C GLN A 30 -5.22 -5.67 -3.87
N VAL A 31 -4.98 -4.94 -2.77
CA VAL A 31 -5.17 -5.46 -1.40
C VAL A 31 -6.55 -5.13 -0.82
N GLY A 32 -7.36 -4.33 -1.51
CA GLY A 32 -8.70 -3.95 -1.08
C GLY A 32 -8.75 -2.98 0.10
N ILE A 33 -7.69 -2.18 0.33
CA ILE A 33 -7.64 -1.20 1.43
C ILE A 33 -7.95 0.20 0.91
N PRO A 34 -8.96 0.90 1.45
CA PRO A 34 -9.32 2.22 0.95
C PRO A 34 -8.30 3.29 1.38
N PRO A 35 -7.98 4.28 0.52
CA PRO A 35 -6.95 5.29 0.78
C PRO A 35 -7.13 6.08 2.09
N HIS A 36 -8.36 6.41 2.48
CA HIS A 36 -8.64 7.17 3.70
C HIS A 36 -8.23 6.45 5.00
N ARG A 37 -8.06 5.12 4.96
CA ARG A 37 -7.54 4.33 6.08
C ARG A 37 -6.02 4.32 6.15
N VAL A 38 -5.32 4.68 5.08
CA VAL A 38 -3.86 4.58 4.98
C VAL A 38 -3.20 5.95 5.10
N PHE A 39 -3.73 6.93 4.37
CA PHE A 39 -3.17 8.27 4.33
C PHE A 39 -3.57 9.12 5.54
N SER A 40 -2.70 10.05 5.90
CA SER A 40 -2.98 11.18 6.78
C SER A 40 -4.07 12.07 6.16
N GLU A 41 -4.84 12.78 6.99
CA GLU A 41 -5.95 13.62 6.52
C GLU A 41 -5.51 14.62 5.45
N LYS A 42 -4.32 15.20 5.62
CA LYS A 42 -3.74 16.17 4.68
C LYS A 42 -3.30 15.53 3.36
N ALA A 43 -2.84 14.29 3.38
CA ALA A 43 -2.36 13.59 2.18
C ALA A 43 -3.47 12.94 1.35
N VAL A 44 -4.62 12.63 1.95
CA VAL A 44 -5.78 12.07 1.23
C VAL A 44 -6.26 13.02 0.12
N GLU A 45 -6.28 14.32 0.37
CA GLU A 45 -6.67 15.31 -0.63
C GLU A 45 -5.69 15.36 -1.80
N HIS A 46 -4.38 15.35 -1.51
CA HIS A 46 -3.34 15.26 -2.55
C HIS A 46 -3.45 13.97 -3.35
N PHE A 47 -3.74 12.85 -2.70
CA PHE A 47 -3.95 11.57 -3.37
C PHE A 47 -5.04 11.65 -4.42
N PHE A 48 -6.23 12.15 -4.07
CA PHE A 48 -7.30 12.31 -5.05
C PHE A 48 -7.00 13.40 -6.08
N PHE A 49 -6.31 14.47 -5.71
CA PHE A 49 -5.87 15.49 -6.66
C PHE A 49 -4.98 14.89 -7.75
N PHE A 50 -3.90 14.20 -7.38
CA PHE A 50 -2.97 13.63 -8.35
C PHE A 50 -3.61 12.52 -9.17
N LEU A 51 -4.44 11.65 -8.56
CA LEU A 51 -5.13 10.58 -9.28
C LEU A 51 -5.99 11.12 -10.44
N ASN A 52 -6.62 12.28 -10.24
CA ASN A 52 -7.50 12.92 -11.22
C ASN A 52 -6.79 13.88 -12.18
N ASN A 53 -5.51 14.21 -11.94
CA ASN A 53 -4.78 15.21 -12.71
C ASN A 53 -3.45 14.65 -13.25
N PRO A 54 -3.47 13.81 -14.29
CA PRO A 54 -2.25 13.31 -14.92
C PRO A 54 -1.39 14.43 -15.53
N PRO A 55 -0.06 14.25 -15.60
CA PRO A 55 0.85 15.21 -16.22
C PRO A 55 0.43 15.50 -17.66
N LYS A 56 0.32 16.79 -18.00
CA LYS A 56 0.00 17.23 -19.36
C LYS A 56 1.29 17.32 -20.18
N LYS A 57 1.21 16.98 -21.48
CA LYS A 57 2.35 17.04 -22.42
C LYS A 57 2.75 18.46 -22.84
N ASN A 58 1.93 19.46 -22.55
CA ASN A 58 2.15 20.84 -22.96
C ASN A 58 2.82 21.58 -21.80
N ASP A 59 3.73 22.52 -22.10
CA ASP A 59 4.58 23.31 -21.17
C ASP A 59 3.82 24.16 -20.11
N GLN A 60 2.56 23.85 -19.84
CA GLN A 60 1.77 24.39 -18.74
C GLN A 60 2.27 23.81 -17.42
N VAL A 61 2.84 24.69 -16.61
CA VAL A 61 3.17 24.41 -15.22
C VAL A 61 1.87 24.19 -14.46
N THR A 62 1.72 23.01 -13.86
CA THR A 62 0.67 22.79 -12.85
C THR A 62 1.25 23.25 -11.51
N LEU A 63 0.77 24.40 -11.03
CA LEU A 63 1.17 24.91 -9.73
C LEU A 63 0.55 24.03 -8.64
N ILE A 64 1.38 23.60 -7.71
CA ILE A 64 0.96 22.80 -6.57
C ILE A 64 1.01 23.73 -5.37
N GLU A 65 -0.15 24.05 -4.82
CA GLU A 65 -0.31 25.11 -3.81
C GLU A 65 0.23 24.70 -2.43
N ASN A 66 0.52 23.41 -2.25
CA ASN A 66 0.88 22.80 -0.98
C ASN A 66 2.24 22.08 -1.04
N ASP A 67 2.83 21.82 0.12
CA ASP A 67 4.09 21.07 0.23
C ASP A 67 3.92 19.62 -0.25
N VAL A 68 4.36 19.39 -1.48
CA VAL A 68 4.36 18.07 -2.14
C VAL A 68 5.45 17.16 -1.60
N SER A 69 6.48 17.70 -0.97
CA SER A 69 7.56 16.88 -0.42
C SER A 69 7.04 15.99 0.69
N THR A 70 6.21 16.52 1.58
CA THR A 70 5.57 15.72 2.65
C THR A 70 4.70 14.62 2.05
N TYR A 71 3.92 14.94 1.01
CA TYR A 71 3.09 13.97 0.32
C TYR A 71 3.90 12.84 -0.36
N ILE A 72 4.96 13.20 -1.09
CA ILE A 72 5.87 12.23 -1.72
C ILE A 72 6.52 11.34 -0.66
N ASN A 73 6.97 11.91 0.46
CA ASN A 73 7.55 11.12 1.55
C ASN A 73 6.53 10.12 2.11
N GLU A 74 5.28 10.53 2.28
CA GLU A 74 4.21 9.65 2.75
C GLU A 74 3.93 8.51 1.75
N LEU A 75 3.89 8.80 0.44
CA LEU A 75 3.79 7.79 -0.61
C LEU A 75 4.94 6.78 -0.56
N CYS A 76 6.18 7.26 -0.39
CA CYS A 76 7.35 6.40 -0.24
C CYS A 76 7.24 5.50 0.98
N VAL A 77 6.81 6.03 2.13
CA VAL A 77 6.59 5.25 3.36
C VAL A 77 5.52 4.19 3.15
N ILE A 78 4.40 4.51 2.49
CA ILE A 78 3.35 3.53 2.18
C ILE A 78 3.89 2.43 1.28
N ASN A 79 4.64 2.78 0.24
CA ASN A 79 5.26 1.80 -0.65
C ASN A 79 6.26 0.89 0.11
N THR A 80 7.07 1.46 1.02
CA THR A 80 7.94 0.66 1.90
C THR A 80 7.13 -0.28 2.78
N LYS A 81 6.02 0.20 3.39
CA LYS A 81 5.13 -0.64 4.20
C LYS A 81 4.55 -1.81 3.41
N PHE A 82 4.18 -1.59 2.14
CA PHE A 82 3.76 -2.67 1.25
C PHE A 82 4.85 -3.73 1.08
N ILE A 83 6.09 -3.30 0.80
CA ILE A 83 7.22 -4.21 0.63
C ILE A 83 7.47 -5.01 1.91
N THR A 84 7.55 -4.35 3.07
CA THR A 84 7.83 -5.02 4.34
C THR A 84 6.69 -5.92 4.78
N SER A 85 5.44 -5.59 4.45
CA SER A 85 4.29 -6.43 4.80
C SER A 85 4.32 -7.81 4.14
N ILE A 86 5.07 -8.00 3.06
CA ILE A 86 5.27 -9.32 2.45
C ILE A 86 6.03 -10.25 3.41
N ASP A 87 7.08 -9.74 4.06
CA ASP A 87 7.84 -10.49 5.06
C ASP A 87 6.97 -10.81 6.30
N ASP A 88 6.10 -9.87 6.68
CA ASP A 88 5.15 -10.06 7.78
C ASP A 88 4.12 -11.16 7.45
N VAL A 89 3.62 -11.19 6.21
CA VAL A 89 2.72 -12.26 5.73
C VAL A 89 3.41 -13.62 5.79
N VAL A 90 4.69 -13.70 5.42
CA VAL A 90 5.46 -14.96 5.50
C VAL A 90 5.64 -15.39 6.94
N THR A 91 6.10 -14.49 7.80
CA THR A 91 6.28 -14.75 9.24
C THR A 91 4.98 -15.21 9.88
N GLN A 92 3.88 -14.49 9.63
CA GLN A 92 2.58 -14.82 10.20
C GLN A 92 2.03 -16.15 9.67
N SER A 93 2.29 -16.49 8.40
CA SER A 93 1.95 -17.78 7.83
C SER A 93 2.66 -18.93 8.56
N LEU A 94 3.95 -18.79 8.86
CA LEU A 94 4.72 -19.78 9.62
C LEU A 94 4.21 -19.94 11.04
N LEU A 95 3.86 -18.82 11.69
CA LEU A 95 3.27 -18.82 13.04
C LEU A 95 1.94 -19.57 13.05
N VAL A 96 1.02 -19.26 12.14
CA VAL A 96 -0.28 -19.95 12.04
C VAL A 96 -0.10 -21.45 11.78
N GLU A 97 0.81 -21.82 10.87
CA GLU A 97 1.12 -23.23 10.59
C GLU A 97 1.63 -23.97 11.83
N SER A 98 2.51 -23.34 12.62
CA SER A 98 3.02 -23.92 13.86
C SER A 98 1.92 -24.11 14.91
N GLN A 99 1.03 -23.14 15.06
CA GLN A 99 -0.09 -23.18 16.00
C GLN A 99 -1.10 -24.28 15.63
N GLU A 100 -1.39 -24.48 14.35
CA GLU A 100 -2.29 -25.56 13.91
C GLU A 100 -1.69 -26.95 14.09
N LYS A 101 -0.38 -27.12 13.87
CA LYS A 101 0.32 -28.39 14.16
C LYS A 101 0.26 -28.73 15.65
N ASN A 102 0.46 -27.75 16.52
CA ASN A 102 0.37 -27.93 17.97
C ASN A 102 -1.05 -28.29 18.43
N LYS A 103 -2.10 -27.74 17.79
CA LYS A 103 -3.50 -28.08 18.10
C LYS A 103 -3.90 -29.49 17.64
N LYS A 104 -3.37 -29.94 16.49
CA LYS A 104 -3.69 -31.27 15.93
C LYS A 104 -3.11 -32.43 16.73
N SER A 105 -2.03 -32.25 17.51
CA SER A 105 -1.49 -33.34 18.33
C SER A 105 -2.40 -33.73 19.50
N ILE A 106 -3.38 -32.88 19.87
CA ILE A 106 -4.26 -33.07 21.03
C ILE A 106 -5.61 -33.72 20.64
N LEU A 107 -6.00 -33.68 19.35
CA LEU A 107 -7.28 -34.20 18.86
C LEU A 107 -7.08 -35.31 17.82
N PHE A 108 -7.13 -36.56 18.26
CA PHE A 108 -7.30 -37.71 17.36
C PHE A 108 -8.70 -37.68 16.74
N GLY A 109 -8.79 -37.60 15.42
CA GLY A 109 -10.08 -37.65 14.71
C GLY A 109 -9.95 -37.75 13.19
N PHE A 110 -10.55 -38.81 12.64
CA PHE A 110 -10.49 -39.31 11.26
C PHE A 110 -11.20 -38.45 10.19
N PHE A 111 -10.92 -37.15 10.13
CA PHE A 111 -11.34 -36.31 9.00
C PHE A 111 -10.14 -35.57 8.41
N LYS A 112 -9.92 -35.71 7.10
CA LYS A 112 -9.02 -34.81 6.35
C LYS A 112 -9.61 -33.40 6.41
N SER A 113 -9.32 -32.65 7.47
CA SER A 113 -9.57 -31.22 7.49
C SER A 113 -8.70 -30.59 6.40
N SER A 114 -9.30 -29.85 5.46
CA SER A 114 -8.54 -29.00 4.54
C SER A 114 -7.59 -28.11 5.34
N LYS A 115 -6.33 -27.98 4.93
CA LYS A 115 -5.43 -27.03 5.62
C LYS A 115 -5.89 -25.62 5.28
N TRP A 116 -5.73 -24.69 6.21
CA TRP A 116 -5.98 -23.27 5.95
C TRP A 116 -5.18 -22.78 4.75
N SER A 117 -3.96 -23.32 4.57
CA SER A 117 -3.04 -23.04 3.48
C SER A 117 -3.55 -23.49 2.11
N ASP A 118 -4.59 -24.31 2.02
CA ASP A 118 -5.07 -24.86 0.74
C ASP A 118 -6.09 -23.95 0.06
N CYS A 119 -6.77 -23.06 0.81
CA CYS A 119 -7.80 -22.16 0.29
C CYS A 119 -7.32 -20.70 0.28
N ALA A 120 -7.39 -20.04 -0.88
CA ALA A 120 -6.96 -18.64 -1.03
C ALA A 120 -7.75 -17.69 -0.11
N ASN A 121 -9.07 -17.83 -0.04
CA ASN A 121 -9.90 -16.98 0.82
C ASN A 121 -9.54 -17.16 2.30
N VAL A 122 -9.34 -18.42 2.74
CA VAL A 122 -8.92 -18.69 4.12
C VAL A 122 -7.53 -18.10 4.41
N ARG A 123 -6.57 -18.20 3.48
CA ARG A 123 -5.27 -17.53 3.62
C ARG A 123 -5.42 -16.01 3.71
N PHE A 124 -6.32 -15.44 2.90
CA PHE A 124 -6.59 -14.01 2.89
C PHE A 124 -7.13 -13.53 4.23
N ASP A 125 -8.25 -14.10 4.68
CA ASP A 125 -8.92 -13.69 5.92
C ASP A 125 -8.08 -13.94 7.17
N LYS A 126 -7.30 -15.03 7.17
CA LYS A 126 -6.57 -15.47 8.36
C LYS A 126 -5.19 -14.82 8.52
N VAL A 127 -4.54 -14.46 7.42
CA VAL A 127 -3.15 -13.97 7.44
C VAL A 127 -2.99 -12.68 6.66
N ILE A 128 -3.33 -12.67 5.38
CA ILE A 128 -2.96 -11.58 4.47
C ILE A 128 -3.67 -10.27 4.86
N CYS A 129 -5.00 -10.31 5.01
CA CYS A 129 -5.79 -9.14 5.35
C CYS A 129 -5.41 -8.57 6.73
N PRO A 130 -5.33 -9.37 7.81
CA PRO A 130 -4.88 -8.86 9.12
C PRO A 130 -3.49 -8.20 9.09
N VAL A 131 -2.54 -8.77 8.35
CA VAL A 131 -1.19 -8.19 8.22
C VAL A 131 -1.25 -6.86 7.48
N TYR A 132 -1.94 -6.80 6.33
CA TYR A 132 -2.07 -5.55 5.58
C TYR A 132 -2.81 -4.49 6.37
N GLU A 133 -3.89 -4.83 7.06
CA GLU A 133 -4.60 -3.87 7.91
C GLU A 133 -3.70 -3.33 9.02
N ALA A 134 -2.98 -4.19 9.73
CA ALA A 134 -2.10 -3.78 10.83
C ALA A 134 -0.90 -2.93 10.37
N THR A 135 -0.35 -3.20 9.19
CA THR A 135 0.85 -2.50 8.70
C THR A 135 0.50 -1.21 7.95
N LEU A 136 -0.57 -1.22 7.15
CA LEU A 136 -0.93 -0.13 6.25
C LEU A 136 -1.92 0.86 6.87
N CYS A 137 -2.90 0.40 7.65
CA CYS A 137 -3.90 1.31 8.19
C CYS A 137 -3.30 2.18 9.30
N LYS A 138 -3.73 3.44 9.37
CA LYS A 138 -3.49 4.28 10.54
C LYS A 138 -4.35 3.77 11.71
N ASN A 139 -3.75 3.78 12.90
CA ASN A 139 -4.45 3.47 14.15
C ASN A 139 -5.39 4.59 14.57
#